data_AF-A0A4Y2FSZ8-F1
#
_entry.id   AF-A0A4Y2FSZ8-F1
#
_cell.length_a   1.000
_cell.length_b   1.000
_cell.length_c   1.000
_cell.angle_alpha   90.00
_cell.angle_beta   90.00
_cell.angle_gamma   90.00
#
_symmetry.space_group_name_H-M   'P 1'
#
loop_
_entity.id
_entity.type
_entity.pdbx_description
1 polymer ?
#
loop_
_entity_poly.entity_id
_entity_poly.type
_entity_poly.pdbx_seq_one_letter_code
_entity_poly.pdbx_strand_id
1 'polypeptide(L)'
;MTCDANEEGFKEFINNNSQHAFITATNASKSLNVTSITGVVNRNSFVFRIHPINSIFTGEALTISQAIDDLSIPEKNLMILTDSLSALQA
;
A
#
# COMPACT_ATOMS: atom_id res chain seq x y z
N MET A 1 -29.82 -9.36 1.25
CA MET A 1 -28.90 -8.62 0.37
C MET A 1 -28.31 -7.51 1.21
N THR A 2 -27.34 -7.87 2.06
CA THR A 2 -26.67 -6.95 2.97
C THR A 2 -25.58 -6.27 2.16
N CYS A 3 -25.85 -5.06 1.68
CA CYS A 3 -24.77 -4.19 1.26
C CYS A 3 -23.98 -3.87 2.53
N ASP A 4 -22.79 -4.45 2.64
CA ASP A 4 -21.86 -4.23 3.73
C ASP A 4 -21.62 -2.71 3.84
N ALA A 5 -22.17 -2.07 4.89
CA ALA A 5 -22.07 -0.62 5.14
C ALA A 5 -20.62 -0.09 5.16
N ASN A 6 -19.68 -1.01 5.35
CA ASN A 6 -18.25 -0.89 5.29
C ASN A 6 -17.70 -0.71 3.86
N GLU A 7 -18.31 -1.31 2.84
CA GLU A 7 -17.86 -1.17 1.45
C GLU A 7 -18.25 0.19 0.85
N GLU A 8 -19.49 0.65 1.09
CA GLU A 8 -19.92 1.98 0.62
C GLU A 8 -19.18 3.11 1.34
N GLY A 9 -19.01 3.01 2.66
CA GLY A 9 -18.25 4.00 3.43
C GLY A 9 -16.78 4.07 3.01
N PHE A 10 -16.17 2.92 2.67
CA PHE A 10 -14.82 2.90 2.13
C PHE A 10 -14.75 3.55 0.74
N LYS A 11 -15.69 3.22 -0.16
CA LYS A 11 -15.75 3.85 -1.49
C LYS A 11 -15.93 5.36 -1.40
N GLU A 12 -16.77 5.84 -0.49
CA GLU A 12 -16.98 7.26 -0.25
C GLU A 12 -15.71 7.94 0.28
N PHE A 13 -15.03 7.33 1.27
CA PHE A 13 -13.76 7.81 1.79
C PHE A 13 -12.67 7.91 0.71
N ILE A 14 -12.54 6.87 -0.12
CA ILE A 14 -11.61 6.86 -1.26
C ILE A 14 -11.97 7.98 -2.25
N ASN A 15 -13.25 8.14 -2.60
CA ASN A 15 -13.69 9.14 -3.56
C ASN A 15 -13.39 10.57 -3.06
N ASN A 16 -13.67 10.85 -1.79
CA ASN A 16 -13.44 12.14 -1.15
C ASN A 16 -11.95 12.50 -1.05
N ASN A 17 -11.08 11.50 -0.82
CA ASN A 17 -9.65 11.72 -0.70
C ASN A 17 -8.89 11.61 -2.03
N SER A 18 -9.45 10.96 -3.06
CA SER A 18 -8.76 10.70 -4.34
C SER A 18 -8.36 11.97 -5.11
N GLN A 19 -9.05 13.10 -4.90
CA GLN A 19 -8.70 14.36 -5.56
C GLN A 19 -7.56 15.12 -4.87
N HIS A 20 -7.35 14.87 -3.57
CA HIS A 20 -6.39 15.59 -2.73
C HIS A 20 -5.23 14.71 -2.24
N ALA A 21 -5.32 13.40 -2.41
CA ALA A 21 -4.33 12.44 -1.97
C ALA A 21 -3.97 11.41 -3.05
N PHE A 22 -2.70 11.01 -3.08
CA PHE A 22 -2.30 9.79 -3.78
C PHE A 22 -2.69 8.58 -2.93
N ILE A 23 -3.54 7.72 -3.47
CA ILE A 23 -3.98 6.52 -2.77
C ILE A 23 -3.12 5.36 -3.24
N THR A 24 -2.42 4.74 -2.29
CA THR A 24 -1.54 3.61 -2.54
C THR A 24 -1.90 2.43 -1.67
N ALA A 25 -2.26 1.32 -2.29
CA ALA A 25 -2.35 0.04 -1.62
C ALA A 25 -1.00 -0.67 -1.66
N THR A 26 -0.54 -1.18 -0.53
CA THR A 26 0.79 -1.75 -0.33
C THR A 26 0.67 -3.13 0.27
N ASN A 27 1.43 -4.09 -0.26
CA ASN A 27 1.50 -5.44 0.28
C ASN A 27 2.89 -6.04 0.03
N ALA A 28 3.35 -6.91 0.91
CA ALA A 28 4.51 -7.76 0.65
C ALA A 28 4.15 -9.23 0.86
N SER A 29 4.80 -10.10 0.10
CA SER A 29 4.63 -11.54 0.21
C SER A 29 5.98 -12.22 0.20
N LYS A 30 6.19 -13.12 1.15
CA LYS A 30 7.42 -13.90 1.30
C LYS A 30 7.18 -15.35 0.90
N SER A 31 8.06 -15.85 0.05
CA SER A 31 8.22 -17.28 -0.24
C SER A 31 9.60 -17.76 0.23
N LEU A 32 9.90 -19.05 0.07
CA LEU A 32 11.17 -19.64 0.51
C LEU A 32 12.39 -18.98 -0.15
N ASN A 33 12.25 -18.60 -1.42
CA ASN A 33 13.39 -18.18 -2.27
C ASN A 33 13.28 -16.74 -2.78
N VAL A 34 12.17 -16.05 -2.49
CA VAL A 34 11.94 -14.69 -2.99
C VAL A 34 10.98 -13.96 -2.07
N THR A 35 11.19 -12.66 -1.91
CA THR A 35 10.19 -11.76 -1.35
C THR A 35 9.72 -10.84 -2.46
N SER A 36 8.41 -10.71 -2.59
CA SER A 36 7.78 -9.81 -3.55
C SER A 36 7.16 -8.67 -2.77
N ILE A 37 7.42 -7.45 -3.21
CA ILE A 37 6.79 -6.25 -2.68
C ILE A 37 5.98 -5.65 -3.81
N THR A 38 4.75 -5.25 -3.51
CA THR A 38 3.81 -4.71 -4.50
C THR A 38 3.16 -3.46 -3.96
N GLY A 39 2.87 -2.54 -4.87
CA GLY A 39 2.06 -1.37 -4.59
C GLY A 39 1.19 -1.00 -5.78
N VAL A 40 0.03 -0.42 -5.51
CA VAL A 40 -0.90 0.08 -6.52
C VAL A 40 -1.23 1.52 -6.18
N VAL A 41 -0.87 2.43 -7.08
CA VAL A 41 -1.05 3.87 -6.97
C VAL A 41 -2.01 4.34 -8.05
N ASN A 42 -3.20 4.85 -7.72
CA ASN A 42 -4.06 5.62 -8.65
C ASN A 42 -4.10 5.13 -10.13
N ARG A 43 -4.01 3.80 -10.38
CA ARG A 43 -3.93 3.05 -11.67
C ARG A 43 -2.55 2.54 -12.14
N ASN A 44 -1.44 3.00 -11.58
CA ASN A 44 -0.11 2.43 -11.81
C ASN A 44 0.20 1.40 -10.71
N SER A 45 0.67 0.22 -11.09
CA SER A 45 1.17 -0.77 -10.15
C SER A 45 2.67 -0.95 -10.30
N PHE A 46 3.33 -1.19 -9.17
CA PHE A 46 4.72 -1.63 -9.15
C PHE A 46 4.81 -2.98 -8.45
N VAL A 47 5.70 -3.83 -8.97
CA VAL A 47 6.00 -5.13 -8.39
C VAL A 47 7.52 -5.30 -8.44
N PHE A 48 8.13 -5.39 -7.27
CA PHE A 48 9.56 -5.67 -7.17
C PHE A 48 9.77 -7.04 -6.53
N ARG A 49 10.68 -7.81 -7.13
CA ARG A 49 11.20 -9.03 -6.53
C ARG A 49 12.55 -8.70 -5.93
N ILE A 50 12.61 -8.76 -4.61
CA ILE A 50 13.84 -8.57 -3.87
C ILE A 50 14.40 -9.93 -3.47
N HIS A 51 15.70 -9.95 -3.19
CA HIS A 51 16.34 -11.12 -2.59
C HIS A 51 15.54 -11.53 -1.34
N PRO A 52 15.38 -12.84 -1.06
CA PRO A 52 14.67 -13.28 0.12
C PRO A 52 15.18 -12.53 1.35
N ILE A 53 14.30 -11.71 1.92
CA ILE A 53 14.54 -10.98 3.16
C ILE A 53 14.03 -11.84 4.31
N ASN A 54 14.77 -11.81 5.43
CA ASN A 54 14.52 -12.69 6.56
C ASN A 54 13.16 -12.43 7.25
N SER A 55 12.56 -11.26 7.03
CA SER A 55 11.31 -10.84 7.65
C SER A 55 10.31 -10.32 6.62
N ILE A 56 9.07 -10.79 6.72
CA ILE A 56 7.95 -10.26 5.92
C ILE A 56 7.68 -8.80 6.26
N PHE A 57 7.81 -8.42 7.54
CA PHE A 57 7.59 -7.07 8.03
C PHE A 57 8.52 -6.05 7.38
N THR A 58 9.79 -6.44 7.15
CA THR A 58 10.74 -5.60 6.42
C THR A 58 10.29 -5.36 4.98
N GLY A 59 9.67 -6.36 4.34
CA GLY A 59 9.13 -6.22 2.99
C GLY A 59 7.97 -5.25 2.92
N GLU A 60 7.09 -5.28 3.92
CA GLU A 60 5.94 -4.38 4.00
C GLU A 60 6.39 -2.94 4.23
N ALA A 61 7.32 -2.72 5.16
CA ALA A 61 7.93 -1.40 5.39
C ALA A 61 8.65 -0.87 4.14
N LEU A 62 9.34 -1.75 3.40
CA LEU A 62 10.00 -1.38 2.14
C LEU A 62 8.99 -0.98 1.07
N THR A 63 7.88 -1.70 0.92
CA THR A 63 6.87 -1.35 -0.11
C THR A 63 6.18 -0.03 0.22
N ILE A 64 5.98 0.28 1.51
CA ILE A 64 5.50 1.60 1.97
C ILE A 64 6.53 2.68 1.64
N SER A 65 7.81 2.45 1.93
CA SER A 65 8.89 3.39 1.64
C SER A 65 9.03 3.66 0.15
N GLN A 66 8.92 2.62 -0.69
CA GLN A 66 8.93 2.75 -2.14
C GLN A 66 7.72 3.53 -2.65
N ALA A 67 6.54 3.26 -2.10
CA ALA A 67 5.35 4.04 -2.43
C ALA A 67 5.50 5.51 -2.06
N ILE A 68 6.14 5.83 -0.92
CA ILE A 68 6.43 7.21 -0.53
C ILE A 68 7.41 7.83 -1.53
N ASP A 69 8.50 7.16 -1.86
CA ASP A 69 9.52 7.67 -2.79
C ASP A 69 8.94 7.95 -4.19
N ASP A 70 8.16 7.01 -4.72
CA ASP A 70 7.50 7.13 -6.03
C ASP A 70 6.44 8.25 -6.08
N LEU A 71 5.85 8.60 -4.93
CA LEU A 71 4.67 9.48 -4.84
C LEU A 71 4.90 10.76 -4.08
N SER A 72 6.12 10.97 -3.59
CA SER A 72 6.52 12.17 -2.87
C SER A 72 6.44 13.37 -3.81
N ILE A 73 5.23 13.91 -3.92
CA ILE A 73 4.93 15.14 -4.64
C ILE A 73 4.60 16.17 -3.56
N PRO A 74 5.39 17.25 -3.42
CA PRO A 74 5.31 18.19 -2.29
C PRO A 74 3.93 18.82 -2.03
N GLU A 75 3.03 18.77 -3.02
CA GLU A 75 1.74 19.47 -3.01
C GLU A 75 0.53 18.55 -2.78
N LYS A 76 0.74 17.23 -2.64
CA LYS A 76 -0.36 16.27 -2.46
C LYS A 76 -0.19 15.45 -1.19
N ASN A 77 -1.31 15.24 -0.50
CA ASN A 77 -1.33 14.32 0.62
C ASN A 77 -1.07 12.89 0.11
N LEU A 78 -0.46 12.05 0.92
CA LEU A 78 -0.24 10.65 0.60
C LEU A 78 -1.07 9.79 1.54
N MET A 79 -1.89 8.91 0.97
CA MET A 79 -2.72 7.97 1.72
C MET A 79 -2.27 6.55 1.40
N ILE A 80 -1.67 5.90 2.39
CA ILE A 80 -1.15 4.53 2.25
C ILE A 80 -2.11 3.58 2.94
N LEU A 81 -2.56 2.58 2.19
CA LEU A 81 -3.37 1.47 2.64
C LEU A 81 -2.46 0.25 2.70
N THR A 82 -2.39 -0.39 3.86
CA THR A 82 -1.68 -1.66 4.05
C THR A 82 -2.56 -2.59 4.88
N ASP A 83 -2.49 -3.88 4.56
CA ASP A 83 -3.10 -4.95 5.34
C ASP A 83 -2.24 -5.36 6.55
N SER A 84 -1.04 -4.80 6.68
CA SER A 84 -0.14 -5.08 7.78
C SER A 84 -0.23 -4.05 8.90
N LEU A 85 -0.89 -4.45 9.99
CA LEU A 85 -0.88 -3.67 11.23
C LEU A 85 0.55 -3.47 11.76
N SER A 86 1.42 -4.47 11.60
CA SER A 86 2.81 -4.39 12.05
C SER A 86 3.62 -3.36 11.27
N ALA A 87 3.26 -3.07 10.02
CA ALA A 87 3.89 -2.01 9.24
C ALA A 87 3.46 -0.59 9.69
N LEU A 88 2.27 -0.44 10.29
CA LEU A 88 1.84 0.83 10.90
C LEU A 88 2.35 1.05 12.33
N GLN A 89 2.52 -0.03 13.09
CA GLN A 89 2.89 0.03 14.51
C GLN A 89 4.40 0.02 14.77
N ALA A 90 5.21 -0.07 13.71
CA ALA A 90 6.66 -0.19 13.77
C ALA A 90 7.36 1.02 14.43
#